data_AF-A0A9Q3KR23-F1
#
_entry.id   AF-A0A9Q3KR23-F1
#
_cell.length_a   1.000
_cell.length_b   1.000
_cell.length_c   1.000
_cell.angle_alpha   90.00
_cell.angle_beta   90.00
_cell.angle_gamma   90.00
#
_symmetry.space_group_name_H-M   'P 1'
#
loop_
_entity.id
_entity.type
_entity.pdbx_description
1 polymer ?
#
loop_
_entity_poly.entity_id
_entity_poly.type
_entity_poly.pdbx_seq_one_letter_code
_entity_poly.pdbx_strand_id
1 'polypeptide(L)'
;MIRELHGPNAVQPELTGLLMNKHPTLPVSLIKPYSSSDKEFFPLRKEPSLKIPPLEEAEEKKTVKLLKERRTRNKKESEYLLRHRNPTQEYEWLLEKDITNSNEFLKRFRHERRPEE
;
A
#
# COMPACT_ATOMS: atom_id res chain seq x y z
N MET A 1 -16.24 31.14 -28.34
CA MET A 1 -15.12 30.77 -29.23
C MET A 1 -13.98 30.28 -28.35
N ILE A 2 -13.55 29.02 -28.51
CA ILE A 2 -12.54 28.35 -27.68
C ILE A 2 -11.16 29.07 -27.70
N ARG A 3 -10.91 29.90 -28.72
CA ARG A 3 -9.67 30.68 -28.90
C ARG A 3 -9.36 31.69 -27.78
N GLU A 4 -10.38 32.26 -27.13
CA GLU A 4 -10.18 33.26 -26.07
C GLU A 4 -9.64 32.66 -24.77
N LEU A 5 -9.73 31.33 -24.61
CA LEU A 5 -9.26 30.60 -23.43
C LEU A 5 -7.80 30.15 -23.53
N HIS A 6 -7.12 30.37 -24.66
CA HIS A 6 -5.78 29.87 -24.90
C HIS A 6 -4.78 31.01 -25.10
N GLY A 7 -3.59 30.89 -24.48
CA GLY A 7 -2.55 31.92 -24.51
C GLY A 7 -1.92 32.12 -25.90
N PRO A 8 -0.95 33.05 -26.04
CA PRO A 8 -0.36 33.46 -27.33
C PRO A 8 0.32 32.33 -28.12
N ASN A 9 0.56 31.18 -27.50
CA ASN A 9 1.19 30.00 -28.12
C ASN A 9 0.16 28.96 -28.61
N ALA A 10 -1.13 29.28 -28.65
CA ALA A 10 -2.17 28.37 -29.10
C ALA A 10 -2.09 28.18 -30.63
N VAL A 11 -2.00 26.92 -31.06
CA VAL A 11 -1.99 26.55 -32.48
C VAL A 11 -3.21 25.68 -32.77
N GLN A 12 -4.00 26.07 -33.77
CA GLN A 12 -5.11 25.27 -34.27
C GLN A 12 -4.64 24.47 -35.48
N PRO A 13 -4.53 23.13 -35.40
CA PRO A 13 -4.21 22.33 -36.56
C PRO A 13 -5.40 22.27 -37.52
N GLU A 14 -5.18 22.60 -38.79
CA GLU A 14 -6.14 22.36 -39.86
C GLU A 14 -6.04 20.90 -40.31
N LEU A 15 -7.02 20.07 -39.95
CA LEU A 15 -7.07 18.65 -40.34
C LEU A 15 -7.96 18.49 -41.58
N THR A 16 -7.52 17.71 -42.58
CA THR A 16 -8.29 17.44 -43.80
C THR A 16 -8.39 15.93 -44.11
N GLY A 17 -9.44 15.53 -44.81
CA GLY A 17 -9.66 14.14 -45.25
C GLY A 17 -9.80 13.14 -44.10
N LEU A 18 -9.09 12.00 -44.19
CA LEU A 18 -9.15 10.90 -43.22
C LEU A 18 -8.67 11.27 -41.80
N LEU A 19 -8.03 12.44 -41.65
CA LEU A 19 -7.55 12.94 -40.36
C LEU A 19 -8.63 13.67 -39.56
N MET A 20 -9.76 14.07 -40.16
CA MET A 20 -10.89 14.67 -39.44
C MET A 20 -11.58 13.67 -38.49
N ASN A 21 -11.57 12.38 -38.85
CA ASN A 21 -12.21 11.31 -38.07
C ASN A 21 -11.29 10.75 -36.97
N LYS A 22 -10.04 11.20 -36.91
CA LYS A 22 -9.07 10.78 -35.90
C LYS A 22 -8.93 11.89 -34.87
N HIS A 23 -8.88 11.52 -33.59
CA HIS A 23 -8.49 12.48 -32.56
C HIS A 23 -7.12 13.05 -32.93
N PRO A 24 -6.90 14.38 -32.91
CA PRO A 24 -5.57 14.94 -33.14
C PRO A 24 -4.64 14.42 -32.04
N THR A 25 -3.81 13.44 -32.39
CA THR A 25 -2.73 12.97 -31.54
C THR A 25 -1.49 13.72 -31.97
N LEU A 26 -1.07 14.69 -31.16
CA LEU A 26 0.25 15.29 -31.35
C LEU A 26 1.29 14.20 -31.08
N PRO A 27 2.23 13.94 -32.02
CA PRO A 27 3.32 13.03 -31.75
C PRO A 27 4.05 13.48 -30.49
N VAL A 28 4.38 12.52 -29.62
CA VAL A 28 5.03 12.80 -28.33
C VAL A 28 6.36 13.56 -28.54
N SER A 29 6.98 13.42 -29.70
CA SER A 29 8.19 14.18 -30.09
C SER A 29 7.96 15.68 -30.33
N LEU A 30 6.73 16.11 -30.63
CA LEU A 30 6.37 17.54 -30.73
C LEU A 30 5.96 18.13 -29.37
N ILE A 31 5.73 17.28 -28.37
CA ILE A 31 5.47 17.71 -27.00
C ILE A 31 6.84 17.91 -26.35
N LYS A 32 7.24 19.17 -26.14
CA LYS A 32 8.45 19.45 -25.36
C LYS A 32 8.29 18.83 -23.97
N PRO A 33 9.15 17.89 -23.54
CA PRO A 33 9.14 17.44 -22.17
C PRO A 33 9.50 18.63 -21.29
N TYR A 34 8.60 19.03 -20.39
CA TYR A 34 8.91 20.02 -19.37
C TYR A 34 9.90 19.37 -18.40
N SER A 35 11.16 19.81 -18.41
CA SER A 35 12.24 19.27 -17.59
C SER A 35 12.08 19.55 -16.09
N SER A 36 11.33 20.59 -15.74
CA SER A 36 11.16 21.06 -14.38
C SER A 36 9.94 21.98 -14.29
N SER A 37 9.30 22.01 -13.12
CA SER A 37 8.31 23.02 -12.78
C SER A 37 9.03 24.32 -12.41
N ASP A 38 9.62 24.98 -13.40
CA ASP A 38 10.30 26.25 -13.19
C ASP A 38 9.27 27.31 -12.77
N LYS A 39 9.42 27.83 -11.55
CA LYS A 39 8.51 28.83 -10.96
C LYS A 39 8.45 30.13 -11.77
N GLU A 40 9.51 30.45 -12.52
CA GLU A 40 9.58 31.62 -13.39
C GLU A 40 8.66 31.50 -14.61
N PHE A 41 8.58 30.32 -15.22
CA PHE A 41 7.73 30.07 -16.39
C PHE A 41 6.30 29.67 -16.02
N PHE A 42 6.10 29.10 -14.82
CA PHE A 42 4.80 28.58 -14.37
C PHE A 42 4.45 29.05 -12.95
N PRO A 43 4.24 30.36 -12.72
CA PRO A 43 4.03 30.92 -11.39
C PRO A 43 2.77 30.40 -10.67
N LEU A 44 1.79 29.87 -11.43
CA LEU A 44 0.54 29.33 -10.90
C LEU A 44 0.59 27.83 -10.60
N ARG A 45 1.68 27.14 -10.95
CA ARG A 45 1.81 25.69 -10.75
C ARG A 45 2.19 25.41 -9.30
N LYS A 46 1.20 24.99 -8.50
CA LYS A 46 1.44 24.51 -7.13
C LYS A 46 1.95 23.07 -7.20
N GLU A 47 3.04 22.77 -6.50
CA GLU A 47 3.44 21.37 -6.29
C GLU A 47 2.28 20.64 -5.61
N PRO A 48 1.90 19.44 -6.08
CA PRO A 48 0.87 18.67 -5.42
C PRO A 48 1.34 18.40 -3.99
N SER A 49 0.59 18.92 -3.01
CA SER A 49 0.81 18.54 -1.62
C SER A 49 0.56 17.04 -1.52
N LEU A 50 1.62 16.26 -1.33
CA LEU A 50 1.50 14.84 -1.04
C LEU A 50 0.78 14.72 0.32
N LYS A 51 -0.55 14.60 0.28
CA LYS A 51 -1.33 14.20 1.44
C LYS A 51 -1.11 12.70 1.60
N ILE A 52 -0.05 12.36 2.31
CA ILE A 52 0.16 10.99 2.77
C ILE A 52 -1.02 10.71 3.71
N PRO A 53 -1.88 9.72 3.42
CA PRO A 53 -2.94 9.37 4.35
C PRO A 53 -2.30 9.01 5.70
N PRO A 54 -2.91 9.38 6.83
CA PRO A 54 -2.39 8.97 8.13
C PRO A 54 -2.27 7.45 8.14
N LEU A 55 -1.07 6.96 8.42
CA LEU A 55 -0.85 5.53 8.63
C LEU A 55 -1.59 5.20 9.93
N GLU A 56 -2.67 4.44 9.84
CA GLU A 56 -3.35 3.93 11.03
C GLU A 56 -2.33 3.19 11.87
N GLU A 57 -2.12 3.64 13.11
CA GLU A 57 -1.30 2.93 14.08
C GLU A 57 -1.91 1.54 14.22
N ALA A 58 -1.12 0.51 13.89
CA ALA A 58 -1.59 -0.86 13.98
C ALA A 58 -2.03 -1.12 15.43
N GLU A 59 -3.35 -1.26 15.64
CA GLU A 59 -3.88 -1.61 16.94
C GLU A 59 -3.13 -2.84 17.47
N GLU A 60 -2.67 -2.78 18.72
CA GLU A 60 -1.98 -3.90 19.35
C GLU A 60 -2.86 -5.15 19.27
N LYS A 61 -2.51 -6.08 18.38
CA LYS A 61 -3.32 -7.27 18.10
C LYS A 61 -3.44 -8.11 19.36
N LYS A 62 -4.58 -8.06 20.04
CA LYS A 62 -4.81 -8.85 21.27
C LYS A 62 -4.85 -10.35 20.93
N THR A 63 -3.88 -11.10 21.44
CA THR A 63 -3.80 -12.56 21.30
C THR A 63 -4.92 -13.25 22.08
N VAL A 64 -5.63 -14.20 21.43
CA VAL A 64 -6.73 -14.96 22.06
C VAL A 64 -6.28 -16.36 22.47
N LYS A 65 -5.63 -17.08 21.56
CA LYS A 65 -5.33 -18.51 21.76
C LYS A 65 -4.16 -18.98 20.89
N LEU A 66 -3.35 -19.90 21.41
CA LEU A 66 -2.37 -20.68 20.66
C LEU A 66 -3.03 -21.94 20.11
N LEU A 67 -2.85 -22.20 18.82
CA LEU A 67 -3.50 -23.31 18.13
C LEU A 67 -2.56 -24.46 17.81
N LYS A 68 -1.34 -24.13 17.36
CA LYS A 68 -0.37 -25.12 16.87
C LYS A 68 1.03 -24.70 17.26
N GLU A 69 1.89 -25.70 17.36
CA GLU A 69 3.34 -25.53 17.50
C GLU A 69 3.99 -26.16 16.28
N ARG A 70 4.98 -25.47 15.71
CA ARG A 70 5.83 -25.96 14.63
C ARG A 70 7.28 -25.74 15.01
N ARG A 71 8.08 -26.80 14.93
CA ARG A 71 9.52 -26.70 15.08
C ARG A 71 10.18 -26.72 13.71
N THR A 72 10.84 -25.63 13.35
CA THR A 72 11.53 -25.52 12.06
C THR A 72 12.90 -26.19 12.16
N ARG A 73 13.24 -27.10 11.24
CA ARG A 73 14.48 -27.90 11.29
C ARG A 73 15.76 -27.06 11.45
N ASN A 74 15.76 -25.83 10.93
CA ASN A 74 16.91 -24.94 10.90
C ASN A 74 16.97 -23.97 12.10
N LYS A 75 15.90 -23.82 12.89
CA LYS A 75 15.86 -22.93 14.05
C LYS A 75 15.76 -23.76 15.33
N LYS A 76 16.55 -23.42 16.34
CA LYS A 76 16.42 -24.06 17.68
C LYS A 76 15.10 -23.68 18.36
N GLU A 77 14.47 -22.61 17.92
CA GLU A 77 13.26 -22.03 18.50
C GLU A 77 11.99 -22.58 17.82
N SER A 78 10.98 -22.91 18.63
CA SER A 78 9.65 -23.30 18.15
C SER A 78 8.85 -22.05 17.78
N GLU A 79 8.11 -22.15 16.68
CA GLU A 79 7.12 -21.15 16.25
C GLU A 79 5.74 -21.62 16.68
N TYR A 80 4.90 -20.69 17.13
CA TYR A 80 3.54 -20.97 17.57
C TYR A 80 2.53 -20.20 16.72
N LEU A 81 1.42 -20.85 16.39
CA LEU A 81 0.33 -20.26 15.63
C LEU A 81 -0.64 -19.55 16.56
N LEU A 82 -0.72 -18.22 16.44
CA LEU A 82 -1.61 -17.38 17.23
C LEU A 82 -2.90 -17.10 16.47
N ARG A 83 -4.00 -17.04 17.20
CA ARG A 83 -5.27 -16.45 16.75
C ARG A 83 -5.47 -15.11 17.42
N HIS A 84 -5.54 -14.03 16.63
CA HIS A 84 -5.81 -12.68 17.14
C HIS A 84 -7.30 -12.40 17.27
N ARG A 85 -7.66 -11.46 18.17
CA ARG A 85 -9.04 -10.99 18.37
C ARG A 85 -9.38 -9.87 17.38
N ASN A 86 -9.28 -10.16 16.09
CA ASN A 86 -9.57 -9.18 15.03
C ASN A 86 -10.80 -9.64 14.25
N PRO A 87 -11.59 -8.72 13.64
CA PRO A 87 -12.76 -9.08 12.84
C PRO A 87 -12.40 -10.02 11.68
N THR A 88 -11.20 -9.88 11.13
CA THR A 88 -10.68 -10.69 10.01
C THR A 88 -10.14 -12.06 10.46
N GLN A 89 -10.07 -12.35 11.77
CA GLN A 89 -9.52 -13.59 12.34
C GLN A 89 -8.15 -13.96 11.74
N GLU A 90 -7.19 -13.05 11.86
CA GLU A 90 -5.84 -13.29 11.37
C GLU A 90 -5.10 -14.35 12.19
N TYR A 91 -4.35 -15.19 11.48
CA TYR A 91 -3.48 -16.20 12.05
C TYR A 91 -2.03 -15.88 11.73
N GLU A 92 -1.18 -15.88 12.75
CA GLU A 92 0.22 -15.50 12.60
C GLU A 92 1.13 -16.52 13.31
N TRP A 93 2.23 -16.88 12.65
CA TRP A 93 3.27 -17.71 13.25
C TRP A 93 4.30 -16.81 13.92
N LEU A 94 4.39 -16.86 15.23
CA LEU A 94 5.29 -16.03 16.02
C LEU A 94 6.21 -16.90 16.89
N LEU A 95 7.37 -16.35 17.21
CA LEU A 95 8.31 -16.94 18.15
C LEU A 95 7.85 -16.69 19.58
N GLU A 96 8.31 -17.52 20.52
CA GLU A 96 7.99 -17.36 21.95
C GLU A 96 8.31 -15.98 22.53
N LYS A 97 9.34 -15.31 21.98
CA LYS A 97 9.82 -13.99 22.42
C LYS A 97 8.92 -12.85 21.95
N ASP A 98 8.25 -13.02 20.82
CA ASP A 98 7.45 -11.97 20.18
C ASP A 98 6.00 -11.99 20.66
N ILE A 99 5.63 -12.98 21.49
CA ILE A 99 4.28 -13.13 22.04
C ILE A 99 4.17 -12.41 23.37
N THR A 100 3.31 -11.39 23.44
CA THR A 100 2.94 -10.73 24.70
C THR A 100 2.28 -11.75 25.66
N ASN A 101 2.77 -11.83 26.90
CA ASN A 101 2.30 -12.79 27.91
C ASN A 101 2.42 -14.28 27.49
N SER A 102 3.45 -14.64 26.71
CA SER A 102 3.70 -15.99 26.19
C SER A 102 3.58 -17.11 27.22
N ASN A 103 4.09 -16.91 28.44
CA ASN A 103 4.07 -17.90 29.51
C ASN A 103 2.67 -18.40 29.89
N GLU A 104 1.68 -17.52 29.94
CA GLU A 104 0.32 -17.90 30.32
C GLU A 104 -0.36 -18.72 29.21
N PHE A 105 -0.21 -18.27 27.96
CA PHE A 105 -0.77 -18.96 26.80
C PHE A 105 -0.11 -20.33 26.57
N LEU A 106 1.20 -20.44 26.76
CA LEU A 106 1.92 -21.70 26.62
C LEU A 106 1.54 -22.71 27.71
N LYS A 107 1.32 -22.26 28.95
CA LYS A 107 0.81 -23.13 30.02
C LYS A 107 -0.56 -23.71 29.67
N ARG A 108 -1.49 -22.86 29.22
CA ARG A 108 -2.84 -23.28 28.78
C ARG A 108 -2.76 -24.25 27.60
N PHE A 109 -1.95 -23.93 26.60
CA PHE A 109 -1.75 -24.79 25.41
C PHE A 109 -1.18 -26.17 25.76
N ARG A 110 -0.18 -26.22 26.67
CA ARG A 110 0.37 -27.49 27.15
C ARG A 110 -0.63 -28.30 27.96
N HIS A 111 -1.49 -27.63 28.74
CA HIS A 111 -2.56 -28.29 29.49
C HIS A 111 -3.61 -28.91 28.56
N GLU A 112 -4.07 -28.18 27.54
CA GLU A 112 -5.04 -28.68 26.55
C GLU A 112 -4.51 -29.85 25.71
N ARG A 113 -3.19 -29.96 25.51
CA ARG A 113 -2.58 -31.06 24.73
C ARG A 113 -2.28 -32.30 25.55
N ARG A 114 -2.44 -32.27 26.87
CA ARG A 114 -2.37 -33.51 27.66
C ARG A 114 -3.63 -34.32 27.34
N PRO A 115 -3.50 -35.56 26.85
CA PRO A 115 -4.65 -36.46 26.86
C PRO A 115 -5.06 -36.63 28.32
N GLU A 116 -6.36 -36.47 28.61
CA GLU A 116 -6.89 -36.92 29.89
C GLU A 116 -6.67 -38.45 29.95
N GLU A 117 -6.01 -38.91 31.01
CA GLU A 117 -5.75 -40.34 31.27
C GLU A 117 -7.03 -41.10 31.59
#